data_AF-A2FDH0-F1
#
_entry.id   AF-A2FDH0-F1
#
_cell.length_a   1.000
_cell.length_b   1.000
_cell.length_c   1.000
_cell.angle_alpha   90.00
_cell.angle_beta   90.00
_cell.angle_gamma   90.00
#
_symmetry.space_group_name_H-M   'P 1'
#
loop_
_entity.id
_entity.type
_entity.pdbx_description
1 polymer ?
#
loop_
_entity_poly.entity_id
_entity_poly.type
_entity_poly.pdbx_seq_one_letter_code
_entity_poly.pdbx_strand_id
1 'polypeptide(L)'
;MNSYVHNPHQPQFIFTPPKPIPLKPVPTAVIPKLILTPSQVPPLPPPYMVVSQSQDKFAQTDMIIKPNQIGLIPHDFWSHYKKISFENMIHTYFHRRNSSHARFVYKLYNALLITAAYPSLLPMIGVSWETNNIIKVRKTPFASLIGTRIADNSLFHKQGNFPTHGFAELTSEEAVVHNINISYIDFDEIRLVYHLNGKFTKNCGEKVLKSCIWKRNGQDL
;
A
#
# COMPACT_ATOMS: atom_id res chain seq x y z
N MET A 1 -61.36 -19.30 -9.63
CA MET A 1 -61.67 -20.06 -8.40
C MET A 1 -60.42 -20.79 -7.98
N ASN A 2 -59.75 -20.33 -6.92
CA ASN A 2 -58.83 -21.10 -6.08
C ASN A 2 -58.60 -20.27 -4.82
N SER A 3 -59.22 -20.71 -3.72
CA SER A 3 -59.16 -20.12 -2.40
C SER A 3 -57.93 -20.65 -1.65
N TYR A 4 -56.99 -19.75 -1.33
CA TYR A 4 -55.88 -20.06 -0.42
C TYR A 4 -56.36 -19.89 1.03
N VAL A 5 -56.26 -20.99 1.78
CA VAL A 5 -56.55 -21.09 3.21
C VAL A 5 -55.39 -20.48 4.01
N HIS A 6 -55.72 -19.54 4.89
CA HIS A 6 -54.79 -18.84 5.77
C HIS A 6 -54.49 -19.72 7.00
N ASN A 7 -53.21 -19.94 7.31
CA ASN A 7 -52.75 -20.73 8.47
C ASN A 7 -52.30 -19.77 9.59
N PRO A 8 -53.00 -19.67 10.75
CA PRO A 8 -52.75 -18.63 11.72
C PRO A 8 -51.93 -19.11 12.93
N HIS A 9 -50.71 -19.64 12.74
CA HIS A 9 -49.80 -19.90 13.87
C HIS A 9 -48.33 -19.74 13.46
N GLN A 10 -47.83 -18.50 13.50
CA GLN A 10 -46.39 -18.26 13.73
C GLN A 10 -46.21 -17.26 14.87
N PRO A 11 -45.47 -17.60 15.93
CA PRO A 11 -45.15 -16.67 17.00
C PRO A 11 -44.14 -15.62 16.52
N GLN A 12 -44.52 -14.34 16.67
CA GLN A 12 -43.68 -13.18 16.43
C GLN A 12 -42.65 -13.06 17.57
N PHE A 13 -41.37 -13.29 17.31
CA PHE A 13 -40.29 -13.02 18.26
C PHE A 13 -39.96 -11.53 18.27
N ILE A 14 -40.41 -10.83 19.32
CA ILE A 14 -40.05 -9.43 19.56
C ILE A 14 -38.66 -9.40 20.20
N PHE A 15 -37.64 -9.01 19.42
CA PHE A 15 -36.32 -8.69 19.95
C PHE A 15 -36.34 -7.29 20.56
N THR A 16 -36.36 -7.19 21.89
CA THR A 16 -36.05 -5.94 22.58
C THR A 16 -34.53 -5.81 22.77
N PRO A 17 -33.89 -4.69 22.38
CA PRO A 17 -32.47 -4.48 22.62
C PRO A 17 -32.18 -4.39 24.13
N PRO A 18 -31.04 -4.92 24.61
CA PRO A 18 -30.68 -4.88 26.02
C PRO A 18 -30.43 -3.43 26.48
N LYS A 19 -30.95 -3.09 27.66
CA LYS A 19 -30.72 -1.78 28.31
C LYS A 19 -29.22 -1.57 28.59
N PRO A 20 -28.68 -0.36 28.36
CA PRO A 20 -27.30 -0.04 28.72
C PRO A 20 -27.06 -0.22 30.22
N ILE A 21 -26.00 -0.95 30.56
CA ILE A 21 -25.56 -1.12 31.95
C ILE A 21 -24.89 0.19 32.39
N PRO A 22 -25.30 0.79 33.53
CA PRO A 22 -24.61 1.97 34.07
C PRO A 22 -23.17 1.62 34.46
N LEU A 23 -22.20 2.28 33.84
CA LEU A 23 -20.80 2.18 34.23
C LEU A 23 -20.61 2.82 35.62
N LYS A 24 -20.17 2.01 36.59
CA LYS A 24 -19.77 2.53 37.91
C LYS A 24 -18.50 3.37 37.74
N PRO A 25 -18.41 4.55 38.36
CA PRO A 25 -17.19 5.36 38.32
C PRO A 25 -16.03 4.62 38.96
N VAL A 26 -14.91 4.53 38.24
CA VAL A 26 -13.66 3.96 38.72
C VAL A 26 -13.07 4.90 39.78
N PRO A 27 -12.66 4.40 40.97
CA PRO A 27 -12.01 5.23 41.97
C PRO A 27 -10.69 5.79 41.44
N THR A 28 -10.56 7.11 41.45
CA THR A 28 -9.31 7.79 41.11
C THR A 28 -8.29 7.51 42.22
N ALA A 29 -7.30 6.66 41.93
CA ALA A 29 -6.19 6.44 42.83
C ALA A 29 -5.36 7.73 42.93
N VAL A 30 -5.29 8.30 44.13
CA VAL A 30 -4.42 9.42 44.48
C VAL A 30 -2.99 8.91 44.51
N ILE A 31 -2.19 9.26 43.50
CA ILE A 31 -0.75 8.99 43.49
C ILE A 31 -0.07 10.01 44.43
N PRO A 32 0.74 9.59 45.42
CA PRO A 32 1.49 10.51 46.25
C PRO A 32 2.46 11.34 45.42
N LYS A 33 2.40 12.66 45.62
CA LYS A 33 3.29 13.64 44.98
C LYS A 33 4.68 13.53 45.62
N LEU A 34 5.57 12.74 45.01
CA LEU A 34 7.00 12.76 45.34
C LEU A 34 7.57 14.12 44.90
N ILE A 35 7.89 14.97 45.87
CA ILE A 35 8.61 16.22 45.66
C ILE A 35 10.08 15.84 45.43
N LEU A 36 10.51 15.86 44.17
CA LEU A 36 11.92 15.79 43.79
C LEU A 36 12.47 17.22 43.68
N THR A 37 13.58 17.45 44.37
CA THR A 37 14.35 18.70 44.37
C THR A 37 14.91 19.02 42.98
N PRO A 38 15.02 20.30 42.58
CA PRO A 38 15.55 20.66 41.26
C PRO A 38 17.07 20.73 41.34
N SER A 39 17.76 19.63 41.08
CA SER A 39 19.15 19.70 40.68
C SER A 39 19.48 18.54 39.75
N GLN A 40 19.88 18.89 38.53
CA GLN A 40 20.36 18.03 37.45
C GLN A 40 19.30 17.22 36.68
N VAL A 41 18.44 17.93 35.93
CA VAL A 41 17.80 17.36 34.73
C VAL A 41 18.69 17.69 33.54
N PRO A 42 19.34 16.72 32.88
CA PRO A 42 20.04 16.98 31.61
C PRO A 42 19.04 17.50 30.57
N PRO A 43 19.44 18.40 29.66
CA PRO A 43 18.52 18.99 28.69
C PRO A 43 17.83 17.89 27.87
N LEU A 44 16.50 17.92 27.87
CA LEU A 44 15.69 17.09 26.99
C LEU A 44 16.15 17.32 25.54
N PRO A 45 16.42 16.26 24.76
CA PRO A 45 16.73 16.42 23.35
C PRO A 45 15.54 17.07 22.61
N PRO A 46 15.79 17.89 21.58
CA PRO A 46 14.73 18.54 20.80
C PRO A 46 13.75 17.50 20.20
N PRO A 47 12.47 17.84 20.01
CA PRO A 47 11.40 16.91 19.60
C PRO A 47 11.46 16.54 18.11
N TYR A 48 12.65 16.33 17.57
CA TYR A 48 12.86 15.76 16.25
C TYR A 48 13.91 14.67 16.36
N MET A 49 13.57 13.51 15.80
CA MET A 49 14.37 12.27 15.71
C MET A 49 14.05 11.23 16.81
N VAL A 50 12.78 10.81 16.89
CA VAL A 50 12.57 9.35 16.97
C VAL A 50 13.04 8.79 15.64
N VAL A 51 14.34 8.48 15.54
CA VAL A 51 14.82 7.54 14.54
C VAL A 51 14.13 6.23 14.88
N SER A 52 13.00 5.99 14.23
CA SER A 52 12.35 4.70 14.28
C SER A 52 13.36 3.71 13.71
N GLN A 53 13.87 2.84 14.57
CA GLN A 53 14.64 1.65 14.19
C GLN A 53 13.72 0.72 13.38
N SER A 54 13.40 1.07 12.14
CA SER A 54 13.17 0.05 11.12
C SER A 54 14.56 -0.36 10.68
N GLN A 55 14.99 -1.57 11.02
CA GLN A 55 16.18 -2.18 10.43
C GLN A 55 16.13 -1.93 8.91
N ASP A 56 17.06 -1.11 8.40
CA ASP A 56 17.09 -0.72 7.00
C ASP A 56 17.48 -1.95 6.17
N LYS A 57 16.47 -2.73 5.77
CA LYS A 57 16.62 -3.90 4.87
C LYS A 57 17.29 -3.53 3.54
N PHE A 58 17.37 -2.24 3.23
CA PHE A 58 17.93 -1.69 2.00
C PHE A 58 19.39 -1.27 2.12
N ALA A 59 19.96 -1.22 3.33
CA ALA A 59 21.35 -0.78 3.57
C ALA A 59 22.43 -1.79 3.13
N GLN A 60 22.04 -2.91 2.50
CA GLN A 60 22.95 -4.02 2.15
C GLN A 60 23.25 -4.13 0.66
N THR A 61 22.88 -3.15 -0.17
CA THR A 61 23.12 -3.24 -1.63
C THR A 61 23.86 -2.04 -2.19
N ASP A 62 25.01 -2.32 -2.81
CA ASP A 62 25.80 -1.36 -3.58
C ASP A 62 25.27 -1.15 -5.01
N MET A 63 24.03 -1.57 -5.29
CA MET A 63 23.45 -1.50 -6.62
C MET A 63 23.33 -0.05 -7.10
N ILE A 64 23.89 0.23 -8.27
CA ILE A 64 23.80 1.53 -8.94
C ILE A 64 22.81 1.45 -10.09
N ILE A 65 21.77 2.28 -10.03
CA ILE A 65 20.76 2.40 -11.08
C ILE A 65 21.09 3.58 -11.99
N LYS A 66 20.80 3.42 -13.28
CA LYS A 66 20.92 4.48 -14.30
C LYS A 66 19.52 4.87 -14.80
N PRO A 67 18.82 5.82 -14.14
CA PRO A 67 17.40 6.12 -14.38
C PRO A 67 17.06 6.39 -15.84
N ASN A 68 17.91 7.18 -16.52
CA ASN A 68 17.70 7.57 -17.91
C ASN A 68 17.82 6.40 -18.90
N GLN A 69 18.54 5.34 -18.55
CA GLN A 69 18.71 4.17 -19.42
C GLN A 69 17.49 3.23 -19.39
N ILE A 70 16.73 3.25 -18.30
CA ILE A 70 15.57 2.38 -18.11
C ILE A 70 14.23 3.14 -18.23
N GLY A 71 14.28 4.43 -18.57
CA GLY A 71 13.09 5.24 -18.84
C GLY A 71 12.25 5.57 -17.61
N LEU A 72 12.87 5.80 -16.44
CA LEU A 72 12.12 6.18 -15.24
C LEU A 72 11.35 7.50 -15.45
N ILE A 73 10.17 7.57 -14.83
CA ILE A 73 9.28 8.73 -14.90
C ILE A 73 9.03 9.33 -13.50
N PRO A 74 8.66 10.61 -13.38
CA PRO A 74 8.62 11.62 -14.42
C PRO A 74 10.00 11.88 -15.05
N HIS A 75 10.04 12.09 -16.35
CA HIS A 75 11.31 12.32 -17.04
C HIS A 75 12.02 13.58 -16.56
N ASP A 76 11.29 14.64 -16.20
CA ASP A 76 11.86 15.88 -15.68
C ASP A 76 12.64 15.64 -14.38
N PHE A 77 12.07 14.89 -13.44
CA PHE A 77 12.72 14.52 -12.18
C PHE A 77 13.98 13.67 -12.39
N TRP A 78 13.91 12.63 -13.23
CA TRP A 78 15.02 11.68 -13.39
C TRP A 78 16.13 12.14 -14.34
N SER A 79 15.85 13.09 -15.23
CA SER A 79 16.81 13.62 -16.21
C SER A 79 18.10 14.13 -15.56
N HIS A 80 18.03 14.64 -14.33
CA HIS A 80 19.16 15.16 -13.58
C HIS A 80 20.09 14.06 -13.03
N TYR A 81 19.65 12.80 -13.00
CA TYR A 81 20.38 11.68 -12.41
C TYR A 81 21.01 10.79 -13.48
N LYS A 82 22.34 10.91 -13.67
CA LYS A 82 23.10 9.96 -14.53
C LYS A 82 23.19 8.56 -13.89
N LYS A 83 23.40 8.53 -12.57
CA LYS A 83 23.47 7.33 -11.74
C LYS A 83 23.02 7.66 -10.32
N ILE A 84 22.46 6.69 -9.60
CA ILE A 84 22.07 6.82 -8.19
C ILE A 84 22.17 5.43 -7.54
N SER A 85 22.60 5.35 -6.27
CA SER A 85 22.51 4.09 -5.53
C SER A 85 21.06 3.75 -5.24
N PHE A 86 20.74 2.46 -5.15
CA PHE A 86 19.38 2.03 -4.86
C PHE A 86 18.88 2.56 -3.50
N GLU A 87 19.75 2.56 -2.48
CA GLU A 87 19.46 3.16 -1.17
C GLU A 87 19.08 4.65 -1.29
N ASN A 88 19.90 5.46 -1.98
CA ASN A 88 19.59 6.88 -2.18
C ASN A 88 18.31 7.05 -3.00
N MET A 89 18.03 6.19 -3.97
CA MET A 89 16.78 6.21 -4.73
C MET A 89 15.56 5.99 -3.84
N ILE A 90 15.65 5.09 -2.86
CA ILE A 90 14.58 4.84 -1.90
C ILE A 90 14.26 6.12 -1.12
N HIS A 91 15.26 6.72 -0.49
CA HIS A 91 15.05 7.91 0.34
C HIS A 91 14.66 9.16 -0.48
N THR A 92 15.25 9.34 -1.65
CA THR A 92 15.01 10.53 -2.48
C THR A 92 13.75 10.43 -3.33
N TYR A 93 13.18 9.26 -3.55
CA TYR A 93 12.00 9.09 -4.40
C TYR A 93 10.91 8.21 -3.79
N PHE A 94 11.21 6.95 -3.46
CA PHE A 94 10.15 6.01 -3.05
C PHE A 94 9.52 6.34 -1.69
N HIS A 95 10.31 6.84 -0.74
CA HIS A 95 9.83 7.27 0.58
C HIS A 95 9.30 8.71 0.60
N ARG A 96 9.44 9.47 -0.50
CA ARG A 96 8.85 10.81 -0.56
C ARG A 96 7.33 10.73 -0.45
N ARG A 97 6.71 11.71 0.21
CA ARG A 97 5.24 11.84 0.21
C ARG A 97 4.71 11.99 -1.22
N ASN A 98 3.47 11.56 -1.43
CA ASN A 98 2.79 11.71 -2.71
C ASN A 98 2.80 13.18 -3.15
N SER A 99 3.24 13.40 -4.39
CA SER A 99 3.35 14.72 -5.02
C SER A 99 3.13 14.58 -6.53
N SER A 100 3.15 15.69 -7.26
CA SER A 100 3.09 15.67 -8.73
C SER A 100 4.15 14.76 -9.35
N HIS A 101 5.36 14.71 -8.75
CA HIS A 101 6.50 13.94 -9.25
C HIS A 101 6.70 12.57 -8.59
N ALA A 102 6.14 12.33 -7.41
CA ALA A 102 6.33 11.08 -6.66
C ALA A 102 4.99 10.44 -6.24
N ARG A 103 3.99 10.46 -7.13
CA ARG A 103 2.68 9.81 -6.89
C ARG A 103 2.80 8.29 -6.97
N PHE A 104 1.88 7.58 -6.30
CA PHE A 104 1.86 6.13 -6.23
C PHE A 104 2.02 5.43 -7.59
N VAL A 105 1.25 5.85 -8.59
CA VAL A 105 1.27 5.25 -9.94
C VAL A 105 2.66 5.32 -10.57
N TYR A 106 3.39 6.42 -10.39
CA TYR A 106 4.76 6.55 -10.91
C TYR A 106 5.74 5.71 -10.11
N LYS A 107 5.57 5.60 -8.79
CA LYS A 107 6.39 4.71 -7.98
C LYS A 107 6.20 3.26 -8.40
N LEU A 108 4.96 2.81 -8.57
CA LEU A 108 4.64 1.47 -9.05
C LEU A 108 5.25 1.21 -10.42
N TYR A 109 5.06 2.12 -11.38
CA TYR A 109 5.60 1.95 -12.74
C TYR A 109 7.13 1.92 -12.75
N ASN A 110 7.79 2.84 -12.03
CA ASN A 110 9.24 2.82 -11.92
C ASN A 110 9.76 1.57 -11.24
N ALA A 111 9.10 1.10 -10.18
CA ALA A 111 9.47 -0.15 -9.51
C ALA A 111 9.44 -1.33 -10.49
N LEU A 112 8.44 -1.38 -11.38
CA LEU A 112 8.32 -2.40 -12.43
C LEU A 112 9.41 -2.27 -13.51
N LEU A 113 9.77 -1.05 -13.90
CA LEU A 113 10.90 -0.82 -14.81
C LEU A 113 12.23 -1.27 -14.18
N ILE A 114 12.43 -0.96 -12.89
CA ILE A 114 13.64 -1.33 -12.17
C ILE A 114 13.76 -2.85 -12.04
N THR A 115 12.69 -3.57 -11.68
CA THR A 115 12.77 -5.04 -11.55
C THR A 115 12.86 -5.75 -12.89
N ALA A 116 12.37 -5.14 -13.97
CA ALA A 116 12.60 -5.65 -15.32
C ALA A 116 14.08 -5.50 -15.75
N ALA A 117 14.72 -4.38 -15.43
CA ALA A 117 16.11 -4.11 -15.79
C ALA A 117 17.14 -4.72 -14.82
N TYR A 118 16.78 -4.83 -13.54
CA TYR A 118 17.62 -5.33 -12.45
C TYR A 118 16.87 -6.39 -11.63
N PRO A 119 16.71 -7.62 -12.15
CA PRO A 119 15.91 -8.66 -11.49
C PRO A 119 16.39 -9.04 -10.08
N SER A 120 17.68 -8.85 -9.78
CA SER A 120 18.25 -9.06 -8.44
C SER A 120 17.68 -8.13 -7.37
N LEU A 121 17.04 -7.03 -7.76
CA LEU A 121 16.34 -6.12 -6.85
C LEU A 121 14.90 -6.56 -6.52
N LEU A 122 14.36 -7.57 -7.22
CA LEU A 122 12.98 -8.03 -7.00
C LEU A 122 12.67 -8.42 -5.53
N PRO A 123 13.57 -9.09 -4.77
CA PRO A 123 13.30 -9.40 -3.37
C PRO A 123 13.13 -8.15 -2.49
N MET A 124 13.76 -7.04 -2.86
CA MET A 124 13.67 -5.76 -2.14
C MET A 124 12.53 -4.88 -2.64
N ILE A 125 12.25 -4.87 -3.95
CA ILE A 125 11.23 -4.02 -4.58
C ILE A 125 9.84 -4.64 -4.49
N GLY A 126 9.73 -5.95 -4.69
CA GLY A 126 8.48 -6.69 -4.51
C GLY A 126 7.46 -6.59 -5.63
N VAL A 127 7.72 -5.96 -6.77
CA VAL A 127 6.78 -5.92 -7.89
C VAL A 127 7.40 -6.36 -9.20
N SER A 128 6.65 -7.11 -10.00
CA SER A 128 7.02 -7.52 -11.36
C SER A 128 5.79 -7.63 -12.25
N TRP A 129 5.97 -7.53 -13.56
CA TRP A 129 4.94 -7.90 -14.51
C TRP A 129 4.81 -9.42 -14.56
N GLU A 130 3.59 -9.93 -14.41
CA GLU A 130 3.26 -11.33 -14.70
C GLU A 130 2.86 -11.46 -16.18
N THR A 131 2.10 -10.49 -16.67
CA THR A 131 1.73 -10.34 -18.09
C THR A 131 1.86 -8.86 -18.50
N ASN A 132 1.34 -8.47 -19.67
CA ASN A 132 1.33 -7.08 -20.10
C ASN A 132 0.40 -6.17 -19.27
N ASN A 133 -0.56 -6.75 -18.55
CA ASN A 133 -1.60 -6.01 -17.80
C ASN A 133 -1.78 -6.51 -16.36
N ILE A 134 -1.13 -7.61 -15.97
CA ILE A 134 -1.20 -8.18 -14.63
C ILE A 134 0.14 -8.00 -13.94
N ILE A 135 0.09 -7.44 -12.74
CA ILE A 135 1.22 -7.17 -11.88
C ILE A 135 1.19 -8.14 -10.72
N LYS A 136 2.33 -8.76 -10.45
CA LYS A 136 2.58 -9.54 -9.25
C LYS A 136 3.22 -8.67 -8.18
N VAL A 137 2.61 -8.64 -7.00
CA VAL A 137 2.99 -7.80 -5.86
C VAL A 137 3.28 -8.68 -4.64
N ARG A 138 4.53 -8.71 -4.20
CA ARG A 138 4.91 -9.19 -2.86
C ARG A 138 4.60 -8.08 -1.87
N LYS A 139 3.64 -8.32 -0.96
CA LYS A 139 3.07 -7.29 -0.09
C LYS A 139 4.12 -6.57 0.75
N THR A 140 4.91 -7.34 1.50
CA THR A 140 5.86 -6.80 2.48
C THR A 140 7.01 -6.01 1.83
N PRO A 141 7.71 -6.52 0.79
CA PRO A 141 8.78 -5.75 0.16
C PRO A 141 8.27 -4.48 -0.52
N PHE A 142 7.15 -4.55 -1.25
CA PHE A 142 6.63 -3.37 -1.93
C PHE A 142 6.13 -2.30 -0.94
N ALA A 143 5.45 -2.72 0.13
CA ALA A 143 5.04 -1.81 1.21
C ALA A 143 6.25 -1.10 1.84
N SER A 144 7.34 -1.84 2.08
CA SER A 144 8.59 -1.31 2.64
C SER A 144 9.27 -0.33 1.67
N LEU A 145 9.29 -0.66 0.38
CA LEU A 145 9.85 0.20 -0.68
C LEU A 145 9.19 1.57 -0.67
N ILE A 146 7.86 1.63 -0.61
CA ILE A 146 7.12 2.90 -0.66
C ILE A 146 7.00 3.59 0.72
N GLY A 147 7.61 3.04 1.76
CA GLY A 147 7.68 3.63 3.10
C GLY A 147 6.43 3.40 3.96
N THR A 148 5.72 2.29 3.77
CA THR A 148 4.53 1.91 4.54
C THR A 148 4.79 0.67 5.40
N ARG A 149 4.28 0.67 6.64
CA ARG A 149 4.53 -0.44 7.60
C ARG A 149 3.52 -1.57 7.52
N ILE A 150 2.26 -1.27 7.19
CA ILE A 150 1.17 -2.24 7.17
C ILE A 150 0.71 -2.39 5.72
N ALA A 151 1.17 -3.45 5.06
CA ALA A 151 0.95 -3.66 3.64
C ALA A 151 -0.55 -3.73 3.29
N ASP A 152 -1.32 -4.60 3.96
CA ASP A 152 -2.73 -4.82 3.63
C ASP A 152 -3.57 -3.54 3.69
N ASN A 153 -3.46 -2.79 4.80
CA ASN A 153 -4.23 -1.55 4.98
C ASN A 153 -3.78 -0.41 4.05
N SER A 154 -2.48 -0.31 3.77
CA SER A 154 -1.95 0.81 2.96
C SER A 154 -2.02 0.57 1.46
N LEU A 155 -1.99 -0.69 1.02
CA LEU A 155 -1.97 -1.06 -0.39
C LEU A 155 -3.33 -1.55 -0.88
N PHE A 156 -3.97 -2.48 -0.17
CA PHE A 156 -5.07 -3.30 -0.72
C PHE A 156 -6.44 -3.03 -0.09
N HIS A 157 -6.51 -2.38 1.07
CA HIS A 157 -7.80 -1.93 1.64
C HIS A 157 -8.54 -1.00 0.67
N LYS A 158 -9.87 -0.84 0.81
CA LYS A 158 -10.71 0.02 -0.05
C LYS A 158 -10.21 1.48 -0.19
N GLN A 159 -9.47 1.97 0.82
CA GLN A 159 -8.83 3.29 0.84
C GLN A 159 -7.31 3.24 0.61
N GLY A 160 -6.75 2.05 0.38
CA GLY A 160 -5.35 1.82 0.07
C GLY A 160 -4.98 2.24 -1.34
N ASN A 161 -3.67 2.25 -1.62
CA ASN A 161 -3.12 2.81 -2.85
C ASN A 161 -3.61 2.11 -4.13
N PHE A 162 -3.77 0.79 -4.15
CA PHE A 162 -4.21 0.08 -5.35
C PHE A 162 -5.67 0.39 -5.70
N PRO A 163 -6.67 0.16 -4.82
CA PRO A 163 -8.06 0.43 -5.16
C PRO A 163 -8.33 1.89 -5.50
N THR A 164 -7.71 2.81 -4.76
CA THR A 164 -7.86 4.25 -5.00
C THR A 164 -7.35 4.68 -6.38
N HIS A 165 -6.38 3.98 -6.97
CA HIS A 165 -5.84 4.27 -8.30
C HIS A 165 -6.40 3.35 -9.39
N GLY A 166 -7.54 2.71 -9.16
CA GLY A 166 -8.27 1.93 -10.17
C GLY A 166 -7.69 0.55 -10.43
N PHE A 167 -6.96 -0.02 -9.46
CA PHE A 167 -6.53 -1.41 -9.51
C PHE A 167 -7.49 -2.32 -8.74
N ALA A 168 -7.64 -3.55 -9.24
CA ALA A 168 -8.34 -4.63 -8.58
C ALA A 168 -7.40 -5.83 -8.43
N GLU A 169 -7.65 -6.63 -7.39
CA GLU A 169 -6.98 -7.91 -7.16
C GLU A 169 -7.66 -9.00 -8.00
N LEU A 170 -6.87 -9.91 -8.56
CA LEU A 170 -7.38 -11.15 -9.16
C LEU A 170 -7.60 -12.20 -8.07
N THR A 171 -8.70 -12.94 -8.17
CA THR A 171 -8.86 -14.19 -7.42
C THR A 171 -8.01 -15.30 -8.04
N SER A 172 -7.84 -16.40 -7.30
CA SER A 172 -7.15 -17.59 -7.80
C SER A 172 -7.82 -18.14 -9.06
N GLU A 173 -9.15 -18.11 -9.12
CA GLU A 173 -9.95 -18.57 -10.26
C GLU A 173 -9.72 -17.67 -11.48
N GLU A 174 -9.75 -16.35 -11.31
CA GLU A 174 -9.49 -15.40 -12.39
C GLU A 174 -8.05 -15.52 -12.92
N ALA A 175 -7.08 -15.74 -12.04
CA ALA A 175 -5.69 -15.96 -12.43
C ALA A 175 -5.53 -17.19 -13.34
N VAL A 176 -6.24 -18.29 -13.04
CA VAL A 176 -6.24 -19.49 -13.90
C VAL A 176 -6.88 -19.19 -15.27
N VAL A 177 -7.98 -18.44 -15.31
CA VAL A 177 -8.60 -17.99 -16.58
C VAL A 177 -7.63 -17.16 -17.43
N HIS A 178 -6.74 -16.41 -16.78
CA HIS A 178 -5.67 -15.66 -17.42
C HIS A 178 -4.42 -16.49 -17.77
N ASN A 179 -4.46 -17.81 -17.63
CA ASN A 179 -3.33 -18.74 -17.85
C ASN A 179 -2.11 -18.42 -16.97
N ILE A 180 -2.33 -17.86 -15.79
CA ILE A 180 -1.27 -17.64 -14.80
C ILE A 180 -1.07 -18.94 -14.01
N ASN A 181 0.17 -19.41 -13.95
CA ASN A 181 0.50 -20.54 -13.10
C ASN A 181 0.50 -20.09 -11.63
N ILE A 182 -0.54 -20.47 -10.90
CA ILE A 182 -0.71 -20.12 -9.49
C ILE A 182 -0.06 -21.11 -8.52
N SER A 183 0.55 -22.21 -8.99
CA SER A 183 1.07 -23.28 -8.11
C SER A 183 2.20 -22.84 -7.18
N TYR A 184 2.90 -21.75 -7.53
CA TYR A 184 3.98 -21.15 -6.74
C TYR A 184 3.56 -19.86 -6.01
N ILE A 185 2.29 -19.47 -6.10
CA ILE A 185 1.81 -18.21 -5.55
C ILE A 185 1.24 -18.46 -4.17
N ASP A 186 1.97 -17.98 -3.17
CA ASP A 186 1.44 -17.82 -1.83
C ASP A 186 0.55 -16.57 -1.80
N PHE A 187 -0.76 -16.76 -1.88
CA PHE A 187 -1.74 -15.67 -1.83
C PHE A 187 -1.86 -15.03 -0.45
N ASP A 188 -1.15 -15.48 0.59
CA ASP A 188 -1.04 -14.73 1.84
C ASP A 188 0.04 -13.66 1.78
N GLU A 189 1.07 -13.81 0.93
CA GLU A 189 2.18 -12.86 0.76
C GLU A 189 2.19 -12.15 -0.59
N ILE A 190 1.50 -12.71 -1.59
CA ILE A 190 1.48 -12.23 -2.97
C ILE A 190 0.05 -11.84 -3.34
N ARG A 191 -0.06 -10.74 -4.07
CA ARG A 191 -1.28 -10.32 -4.77
C ARG A 191 -1.02 -10.20 -6.26
N LEU A 192 -1.98 -10.61 -7.05
CA LEU A 192 -2.04 -10.33 -8.47
C LEU A 192 -3.00 -9.18 -8.67
N VAL A 193 -2.57 -8.10 -9.31
CA VAL A 193 -3.39 -6.91 -9.52
C VAL A 193 -3.38 -6.47 -10.96
N TYR A 194 -4.48 -5.90 -11.41
CA TYR A 194 -4.63 -5.32 -12.74
C TYR A 194 -5.39 -4.00 -12.64
N HIS A 195 -5.23 -3.14 -13.64
CA HIS A 195 -5.94 -1.87 -13.68
C HIS A 195 -7.28 -2.03 -14.40
N LEU A 196 -8.38 -1.66 -13.75
CA LEU A 196 -9.75 -1.91 -14.20
C LEU A 196 -10.04 -1.38 -15.61
N ASN A 197 -9.51 -0.20 -15.95
CA ASN A 197 -9.72 0.41 -17.26
C ASN A 197 -8.64 0.04 -18.30
N GLY A 198 -7.78 -0.94 -18.01
CA GLY A 198 -6.72 -1.39 -18.93
C GLY A 198 -5.65 -0.37 -19.30
N LYS A 199 -5.61 0.81 -18.65
CA LYS A 199 -4.67 1.89 -18.96
C LYS A 199 -3.25 1.64 -18.46
N PHE A 200 -3.11 0.98 -17.31
CA PHE A 200 -1.82 0.68 -16.72
C PHE A 200 -1.33 -0.67 -17.27
N THR A 201 -0.41 -0.61 -18.24
CA THR A 201 0.17 -1.78 -18.90
C THR A 201 1.69 -1.66 -18.97
N LYS A 202 2.38 -2.75 -19.30
CA LYS A 202 3.84 -2.77 -19.45
C LYS A 202 4.37 -1.67 -20.38
N ASN A 203 3.60 -1.31 -21.39
CA ASN A 203 3.98 -0.36 -22.43
C ASN A 203 3.34 1.03 -22.25
N CYS A 204 2.64 1.29 -21.14
CA CYS A 204 2.06 2.60 -20.90
C CYS A 204 3.16 3.63 -20.57
N GLY A 205 3.14 4.79 -21.23
CA GLY A 205 4.11 5.86 -20.97
C GLY A 205 3.61 6.89 -19.96
N GLU A 206 4.48 7.85 -19.61
CA GLU A 206 4.18 8.92 -18.64
C GLU A 206 2.87 9.65 -18.94
N LYS A 207 2.57 9.93 -20.22
CA LYS A 207 1.34 10.62 -20.64
C LYS A 207 0.07 9.87 -20.23
N VAL A 208 0.06 8.55 -20.36
CA VAL A 208 -1.08 7.71 -19.97
C VAL A 208 -1.21 7.69 -18.45
N LEU A 209 -0.09 7.53 -17.76
CA LEU A 209 -0.04 7.45 -16.29
C LEU A 209 -0.42 8.77 -15.60
N LYS A 210 -0.22 9.92 -16.25
CA LYS A 210 -0.75 11.21 -15.80
C LYS A 210 -2.27 11.18 -15.63
N SER A 211 -2.98 10.40 -16.45
CA SER A 211 -4.44 10.27 -16.43
C SER A 211 -4.95 9.19 -15.47
N CYS A 212 -4.05 8.38 -14.89
CA CYS A 212 -4.39 7.42 -13.83
C CYS A 212 -4.50 8.18 -12.51
N ILE A 213 -5.63 8.88 -12.34
CA ILE A 213 -5.91 9.72 -11.18
C ILE A 213 -6.81 8.95 -10.21
N TRP A 214 -6.61 9.24 -8.93
CA TRP A 214 -7.51 8.90 -7.84
C TRP A 214 -8.95 9.33 -8.16
N LYS A 215 -9.84 8.39 -8.47
CA LYS A 215 -11.29 8.66 -8.43
C LYS A 215 -11.74 8.48 -6.98
N ARG A 216 -12.09 9.56 -6.30
CA ARG A 216 -12.97 9.45 -5.13
C ARG A 216 -14.32 8.96 -5.65
N ASN A 217 -14.75 7.79 -5.20
CA ASN A 217 -16.12 7.33 -5.46
C ASN A 217 -17.08 8.44 -5.00
N GLY A 218 -17.83 9.03 -5.92
CA GLY A 218 -18.84 10.01 -5.54
C GLY A 218 -19.34 11.02 -6.58
N GLN A 219 -18.80 11.12 -7.80
CA GLN A 219 -19.46 11.88 -8.88
C GLN A 219 -19.19 11.24 -10.24
N ASP A 220 -20.19 10.52 -10.72
CA ASP A 220 -20.53 10.26 -12.11
C ASP A 220 -21.94 9.59 -12.07
N LEU A 221 -22.98 10.42 -11.82
CA LEU A 221 -24.37 10.21 -12.22
C LEU A 221 -24.84 11.50 -12.88
#